data_AF-A0A1D8GLK4-F1
#
_entry.id   AF-A0A1D8GLK4-F1
#
_cell.length_a   1.000
_cell.length_b   1.000
_cell.length_c   1.000
_cell.angle_alpha   90.00
_cell.angle_beta   90.00
_cell.angle_gamma   90.00
#
_symmetry.space_group_name_H-M   'P 1'
#
loop_
_entity.id
_entity.type
_entity.pdbx_description
1 polymer ?
#
loop_
_entity_poly.entity_id
_entity_poly.type
_entity_poly.pdbx_seq_one_letter_code
_entity_poly.pdbx_strand_id
1 'polypeptide(L)'
;MLRSIFNLFLVFIICITASGIPVNVDAFDFSLPLPSTNTSISYVTNLNTDSLENPSTIQLEIHGITPMELTYEGDQRLLLEVFQDNQQIANINGNDLIIETNELSSAVEENLEYTLDISQQKLNLPNGNYVFHIRSLAQELKKAKPFILNVSYVSIAKYIPASNSIAQGTMALHLGFTDSDYQYLIPVTRVVPYDRAVLRTVIDQLRTGPDPALGLTGLPVPEVKKLSVTKDLLTVNWTADAVQAAQGSSVASLASDGIIQSLTAVSGINRIKFLVDGKESDELFHGVGTRTIFTADKAPKIYLAYDNQKDRMLLVPYRMQSKDRDTLVQEVFTGLKTAEVQGTAAINLKAVLPSQIELLDFAVHNKVLALNLSKEFLDAHPSRTDLQRMIIDAILYSFTSIDGIDKVQIKVEGNAVDSFAGISLSQAIKRPLFINPER
;
A
#
# COMPACT_ATOMS: atom_id res chain seq x y z
N MET A 1 1.41 108.61 -27.85
CA MET A 1 2.58 107.84 -27.36
C MET A 1 2.22 106.62 -26.53
N LEU A 2 1.16 106.62 -25.70
CA LEU A 2 0.83 105.49 -24.81
C LEU A 2 0.44 104.18 -25.53
N ARG A 3 -0.26 104.25 -26.68
CA ARG A 3 -0.69 103.05 -27.43
C ARG A 3 0.46 102.30 -28.10
N SER A 4 1.50 103.00 -28.56
CA SER A 4 2.67 102.36 -29.17
C SER A 4 3.55 101.64 -28.13
N ILE A 5 3.64 102.18 -26.91
CA ILE A 5 4.35 101.52 -25.79
C ILE A 5 3.62 100.26 -25.36
N PHE A 6 2.28 100.30 -25.29
CA PHE A 6 1.48 99.13 -24.94
C PHE A 6 1.60 98.01 -25.98
N ASN A 7 1.60 98.35 -27.27
CA ASN A 7 1.79 97.36 -28.34
C ASN A 7 3.21 96.77 -28.33
N LEU A 8 4.24 97.56 -28.01
CA LEU A 8 5.61 97.06 -27.87
C LEU A 8 5.76 96.12 -26.68
N PHE A 9 5.07 96.42 -25.57
CA PHE A 9 5.00 95.56 -24.39
C PHE A 9 4.31 94.22 -24.70
N LEU A 10 3.25 94.26 -25.52
CA LEU A 10 2.53 93.05 -25.92
C LEU A 10 3.37 92.16 -26.86
N VAL A 11 4.12 92.77 -27.79
CA VAL A 11 5.10 92.04 -28.63
C VAL A 11 6.21 91.43 -27.78
N PHE A 12 6.71 92.14 -26.77
CA PHE A 12 7.72 91.63 -25.85
C PHE A 12 7.22 90.42 -25.05
N ILE A 13 5.97 90.44 -24.56
CA ILE A 13 5.35 89.30 -23.89
C ILE A 13 5.21 88.11 -24.84
N ILE A 14 4.75 88.33 -26.08
CA ILE A 14 4.63 87.25 -27.08
C ILE A 14 5.99 86.61 -27.36
N CYS A 15 7.06 87.41 -27.51
CA CYS A 15 8.41 86.91 -27.70
C CYS A 15 8.94 86.10 -26.51
N ILE A 16 8.60 86.46 -25.27
CA ILE A 16 8.96 85.68 -24.08
C ILE A 16 8.16 84.37 -24.03
N THR A 17 6.87 84.39 -24.36
CA THR A 17 6.04 83.18 -24.33
C THR A 17 6.28 82.23 -25.50
N ALA A 18 6.81 82.72 -26.63
CA ALA A 18 7.18 81.91 -27.79
C ALA A 18 8.60 81.31 -27.67
N SER A 19 9.39 81.75 -26.70
CA SER A 19 10.60 81.04 -26.28
C SER A 19 10.15 79.84 -25.46
N GLY A 20 9.99 78.69 -26.11
CA GLY A 20 9.74 77.42 -25.44
C GLY A 20 10.86 77.12 -24.45
N ILE A 21 10.62 77.39 -23.17
CA ILE A 21 11.45 76.85 -22.09
C ILE A 21 11.20 75.33 -22.12
N PRO A 22 12.22 74.49 -22.35
CA PRO A 22 12.04 73.06 -22.20
C PRO A 22 11.75 72.79 -20.72
N VAL A 23 10.50 72.46 -20.41
CA VAL A 23 10.14 71.95 -19.10
C VAL A 23 10.73 70.56 -19.01
N ASN A 24 11.77 70.41 -18.18
CA ASN A 24 12.33 69.11 -17.88
C ASN A 24 11.29 68.33 -17.07
N VAL A 25 10.65 67.35 -17.70
CA VAL A 25 9.57 66.55 -17.10
C VAL A 25 10.10 65.67 -15.95
N ASP A 26 11.42 65.47 -15.87
CA ASP A 26 12.09 64.75 -14.78
C ASP A 26 12.09 65.51 -13.44
N ALA A 27 11.65 66.78 -13.41
CA ALA A 27 11.56 67.58 -12.19
C ALA A 27 10.17 67.54 -11.51
N PHE A 28 9.18 66.87 -12.12
CA PHE A 28 7.84 66.71 -11.55
C PHE A 28 7.59 65.23 -11.20
N ASP A 29 7.81 64.88 -9.94
CA ASP A 29 7.42 63.60 -9.38
C ASP A 29 5.91 63.60 -9.10
N PHE A 30 5.10 63.27 -10.12
CA PHE A 30 3.67 63.07 -9.98
C PHE A 30 3.41 61.65 -9.45
N SER A 31 3.39 61.49 -8.14
CA SER A 31 2.78 60.31 -7.51
C SER A 31 1.28 60.52 -7.36
N LEU A 32 0.50 60.02 -8.32
CA LEU A 32 -0.92 59.78 -8.08
C LEU A 32 -1.02 58.63 -7.08
N PRO A 33 -1.71 58.79 -5.92
CA PRO A 33 -1.97 57.67 -5.06
C PRO A 33 -2.88 56.70 -5.82
N LEU A 34 -2.30 55.59 -6.27
CA LEU A 34 -3.10 54.44 -6.69
C LEU A 34 -3.97 54.05 -5.49
N PRO A 35 -5.27 53.74 -5.70
CA PRO A 35 -6.08 53.23 -4.62
C PRO A 35 -5.38 52.00 -4.06
N SER A 36 -5.00 52.04 -2.78
CA SER A 36 -4.53 50.85 -2.08
C SER A 36 -5.72 49.90 -2.00
N THR A 37 -5.83 49.00 -2.96
CA THR A 37 -6.62 47.79 -2.76
C THR A 37 -5.95 47.09 -1.59
N ASN A 38 -6.63 47.01 -0.46
CA ASN A 38 -6.28 46.03 0.56
C ASN A 38 -6.49 44.66 -0.08
N THR A 39 -5.52 44.19 -0.86
CA THR A 39 -5.46 42.81 -1.32
C THR A 39 -5.17 41.98 -0.08
N SER A 40 -6.22 41.41 0.51
CA SER A 40 -6.07 40.44 1.58
C SER A 40 -5.38 39.23 0.99
N ILE A 41 -4.11 39.05 1.31
CA ILE A 41 -3.34 37.91 0.82
C ILE A 41 -3.97 36.63 1.36
N SER A 42 -4.29 35.69 0.48
CA SER A 42 -4.97 34.43 0.85
C SER A 42 -4.52 33.26 0.00
N TYR A 43 -4.73 32.05 0.53
CA TYR A 43 -4.55 30.81 -0.20
C TYR A 43 -5.90 30.41 -0.80
N VAL A 44 -5.92 30.19 -2.11
CA VAL A 44 -7.09 29.71 -2.85
C VAL A 44 -6.73 28.36 -3.46
N THR A 45 -7.73 27.51 -3.59
CA THR A 45 -7.59 26.20 -4.23
C THR A 45 -8.83 25.94 -5.08
N ASN A 46 -8.65 25.17 -6.15
CA ASN A 46 -9.75 24.71 -6.99
C ASN A 46 -10.49 23.48 -6.43
N LEU A 47 -10.12 23.03 -5.22
CA LEU A 47 -10.75 21.90 -4.57
C LEU A 47 -12.20 22.23 -4.16
N ASN A 48 -13.12 21.34 -4.53
CA ASN A 48 -14.54 21.44 -4.15
C ASN A 48 -14.83 20.89 -2.74
N THR A 49 -13.80 20.43 -2.03
CA THR A 49 -13.91 19.71 -0.75
C THR A 49 -12.70 19.96 0.14
N ASP A 50 -12.91 20.06 1.45
CA ASP A 50 -11.84 20.22 2.44
C ASP A 50 -11.20 18.87 2.86
N SER A 51 -11.60 17.76 2.24
CA SER A 51 -11.09 16.42 2.51
C SER A 51 -10.84 15.64 1.22
N LEU A 52 -9.66 15.02 1.12
CA LEU A 52 -9.25 14.19 -0.01
C LEU A 52 -8.82 12.80 0.45
N GLU A 53 -9.13 11.78 -0.35
CA GLU A 53 -8.66 10.40 -0.17
C GLU A 53 -7.63 10.08 -1.26
N ASN A 54 -6.44 9.62 -0.85
CA ASN A 54 -5.30 9.30 -1.73
C ASN A 54 -4.97 10.38 -2.78
N PRO A 55 -4.87 11.68 -2.41
CA PRO A 55 -4.50 12.71 -3.37
C PRO A 55 -3.07 12.46 -3.88
N SER A 56 -2.87 12.67 -5.18
CA SER A 56 -1.53 12.69 -5.78
C SER A 56 -1.00 14.11 -5.86
N THR A 57 -1.81 15.03 -6.40
CA THR A 57 -1.44 16.43 -6.55
C THR A 57 -2.54 17.36 -6.09
N ILE A 58 -2.17 18.60 -5.74
CA ILE A 58 -3.09 19.70 -5.51
C ILE A 58 -2.62 20.96 -6.23
N GLN A 59 -3.57 21.81 -6.59
CA GLN A 59 -3.29 23.16 -7.06
C GLN A 59 -3.54 24.15 -5.92
N LEU A 60 -2.51 24.92 -5.60
CA LEU A 60 -2.50 25.95 -4.58
C LEU A 60 -2.21 27.29 -5.24
N GLU A 61 -3.16 28.21 -5.16
CA GLU A 61 -3.01 29.58 -5.64
C GLU A 61 -2.77 30.52 -4.45
N ILE A 62 -1.82 31.45 -4.59
CA ILE A 62 -1.58 32.53 -3.65
C ILE A 62 -2.04 33.82 -4.32
N HIS A 63 -3.11 34.41 -3.79
CA HIS A 63 -3.69 35.66 -4.32
C HIS A 63 -3.17 36.86 -3.53
N GLY A 64 -2.84 37.95 -4.23
CA GLY A 64 -2.62 39.26 -3.61
C GLY A 64 -1.16 39.71 -3.40
N ILE A 65 -0.19 39.16 -4.14
CA ILE A 65 1.21 39.60 -4.09
C ILE A 65 1.74 39.80 -5.51
N THR A 66 2.45 40.89 -5.75
CA THR A 66 3.23 41.07 -6.98
C THR A 66 4.30 39.96 -7.08
N PRO A 67 4.41 39.15 -8.14
CA PRO A 67 5.28 37.97 -8.21
C PRO A 67 6.74 38.28 -7.88
N MET A 68 7.16 39.52 -8.17
CA MET A 68 8.49 40.05 -7.88
C MET A 68 8.80 40.18 -6.37
N GLU A 69 7.79 40.32 -5.51
CA GLU A 69 7.95 40.29 -4.04
C GLU A 69 7.95 38.86 -3.47
N LEU A 70 7.39 37.89 -4.21
CA LEU A 70 7.48 36.46 -3.89
C LEU A 70 8.79 35.80 -4.34
N THR A 71 9.58 36.47 -5.19
CA THR A 71 10.75 35.90 -5.88
C THR A 71 12.10 36.53 -5.53
N TYR A 72 12.23 37.27 -4.43
CA TYR A 72 13.52 37.87 -4.07
C TYR A 72 14.49 36.88 -3.39
N GLU A 73 15.56 36.55 -4.12
CA GLU A 73 16.79 35.82 -3.72
C GLU A 73 16.63 34.53 -2.90
N GLY A 74 16.41 33.42 -3.61
CA GLY A 74 17.30 32.27 -3.44
C GLY A 74 16.69 30.92 -3.07
N ASP A 75 15.47 30.85 -2.53
CA ASP A 75 14.75 29.59 -2.36
C ASP A 75 13.29 29.90 -2.05
N GLN A 76 12.36 29.35 -2.83
CA GLN A 76 10.92 29.38 -2.54
C GLN A 76 10.69 28.81 -1.12
N ARG A 77 9.57 29.14 -0.46
CA ARG A 77 9.40 28.75 0.94
C ARG A 77 8.01 28.27 1.26
N LEU A 78 7.50 27.31 0.51
CA LEU A 78 6.33 26.58 0.99
C LEU A 78 6.78 25.68 2.15
N LEU A 79 5.91 25.54 3.15
CA LEU A 79 6.05 24.62 4.26
C LEU A 79 4.79 23.79 4.33
N LEU A 80 4.96 22.46 4.35
CA LEU A 80 3.90 21.52 4.65
C LEU A 80 4.12 20.95 6.05
N GLU A 81 3.25 21.32 6.99
CA GLU A 81 3.21 20.74 8.32
C GLU A 81 2.14 19.65 8.35
N VAL A 82 2.52 18.44 8.76
CA VAL A 82 1.62 17.27 8.79
C VAL A 82 1.24 16.94 10.22
N PHE A 83 -0.06 16.86 10.48
CA PHE A 83 -0.63 16.51 11.77
C PHE A 83 -1.39 15.18 11.71
N GLN A 84 -1.26 14.39 12.76
CA GLN A 84 -2.05 13.18 13.01
C GLN A 84 -2.48 13.20 14.48
N ASP A 85 -3.76 12.94 14.78
CA ASP A 85 -4.31 12.96 16.15
C ASP A 85 -3.95 14.24 16.94
N ASN A 86 -4.01 15.39 16.26
CA ASN A 86 -3.62 16.73 16.77
C ASN A 86 -2.14 16.89 17.17
N GLN A 87 -1.28 15.94 16.85
CA GLN A 87 0.17 16.05 17.02
C GLN A 87 0.86 16.28 15.67
N GLN A 88 1.83 17.20 15.63
CA GLN A 88 2.64 17.40 14.44
C GLN A 88 3.64 16.25 14.31
N ILE A 89 3.57 15.51 13.20
CA ILE A 89 4.41 14.33 12.95
C ILE A 89 5.51 14.58 11.92
N ALA A 90 5.33 15.56 11.05
CA ALA A 90 6.32 15.92 10.03
C ALA A 90 6.30 17.41 9.71
N ASN A 91 7.45 17.89 9.23
CA ASN A 91 7.62 19.22 8.70
C ASN A 91 8.43 19.12 7.40
N ILE A 92 7.77 19.34 6.28
CA ILE A 92 8.28 19.03 4.94
C ILE A 92 8.53 20.35 4.21
N ASN A 93 9.72 20.46 3.60
CA ASN A 93 10.03 21.58 2.74
C ASN A 93 9.12 21.52 1.50
N GLY A 94 8.20 22.47 1.38
CA GLY A 94 7.19 22.47 0.33
C GLY A 94 7.78 22.65 -1.07
N ASN A 95 9.01 23.16 -1.20
CA ASN A 95 9.69 23.23 -2.49
C ASN A 95 9.98 21.87 -3.08
N ASP A 96 10.29 20.88 -2.23
CA ASP A 96 10.56 19.51 -2.68
C ASP A 96 9.31 18.86 -3.28
N LEU A 97 8.14 19.47 -3.05
CA LEU A 97 6.83 19.03 -3.53
C LEU A 97 6.41 19.74 -4.82
N ILE A 98 7.04 20.84 -5.23
CA ILE A 98 6.60 21.60 -6.41
C ILE A 98 6.90 20.81 -7.68
N ILE A 99 5.85 20.53 -8.45
CA ILE A 99 5.92 19.95 -9.80
C ILE A 99 6.03 21.05 -10.85
N GLU A 100 5.16 22.06 -10.73
CA GLU A 100 5.01 23.15 -11.68
C GLU A 100 4.66 24.44 -10.94
N THR A 101 5.14 25.58 -11.45
CA THR A 101 4.77 26.91 -10.97
C THR A 101 4.33 27.74 -12.17
N ASN A 102 3.15 28.35 -12.08
CA ASN A 102 2.61 29.22 -13.10
C ASN A 102 2.37 30.62 -12.53
N GLU A 103 2.89 31.62 -13.23
CA GLU A 103 2.66 33.04 -12.92
C GLU A 103 1.55 33.56 -13.82
N LEU A 104 0.40 33.90 -13.23
CA LEU A 104 -0.70 34.55 -13.94
C LEU A 104 -0.73 36.02 -13.56
N SER A 105 -0.18 36.85 -14.46
CA SER A 105 -0.20 38.31 -14.34
C SER A 105 -1.38 38.89 -15.12
N SER A 106 -2.23 39.66 -14.44
CA SER A 106 -3.26 40.49 -15.06
C SER A 106 -3.09 41.95 -14.64
N ALA A 107 -3.78 42.88 -15.33
CA ALA A 107 -3.68 44.31 -15.03
C ALA A 107 -4.22 44.73 -13.64
N VAL A 108 -4.83 43.81 -12.88
CA VAL A 108 -5.53 44.09 -11.61
C VAL A 108 -5.11 43.14 -10.49
N GLU A 109 -4.65 41.94 -10.81
CA GLU A 109 -4.31 40.90 -9.83
C GLU A 109 -3.19 40.02 -10.36
N GLU A 110 -2.22 39.71 -9.52
CA GLU A 110 -1.15 38.78 -9.83
C GLU A 110 -1.25 37.57 -8.91
N ASN A 111 -1.34 36.39 -9.52
CA ASN A 111 -1.55 35.12 -8.83
C ASN A 111 -0.37 34.19 -9.12
N LEU A 112 0.11 33.54 -8.07
CA LEU A 112 1.11 32.49 -8.17
C LEU A 112 0.42 31.15 -7.93
N GLU A 113 0.45 30.29 -8.94
CA GLU A 113 -0.14 28.95 -8.88
C GLU A 113 0.99 27.91 -8.73
N TYR A 114 0.84 27.03 -7.74
CA TYR A 114 1.71 25.89 -7.51
C TYR A 114 0.93 24.59 -7.71
N THR A 115 1.51 23.69 -8.51
CA THR A 115 1.10 22.28 -8.51
C THR A 115 2.03 21.52 -7.59
N LEU A 116 1.49 20.95 -6.50
CA LEU A 116 2.27 20.23 -5.48
C LEU A 116 2.02 18.72 -5.58
N ASP A 117 3.09 17.91 -5.56
CA ASP A 117 3.06 16.46 -5.33
C ASP A 117 2.87 16.22 -3.83
N ILE A 118 1.65 15.87 -3.47
CA ILE A 118 1.30 15.45 -2.12
C ILE A 118 0.95 13.96 -2.12
N SER A 119 1.57 13.14 -2.97
CA SER A 119 1.35 11.69 -2.95
C SER A 119 1.92 11.06 -1.67
N GLN A 120 1.29 9.99 -1.19
CA GLN A 120 1.70 9.30 0.02
C GLN A 120 3.19 8.89 0.00
N GLN A 121 3.63 8.37 -1.15
CA GLN A 121 5.01 7.90 -1.35
C GLN A 121 6.00 9.07 -1.30
N LYS A 122 5.66 10.21 -1.92
CA LYS A 122 6.49 11.41 -1.91
C LYS A 122 6.69 11.95 -0.49
N LEU A 123 5.64 11.90 0.33
CA LEU A 123 5.68 12.38 1.72
C LEU A 123 6.21 11.34 2.71
N ASN A 124 6.43 10.09 2.28
CA ASN A 124 6.83 8.97 3.13
C ASN A 124 5.93 8.80 4.37
N LEU A 125 4.62 8.98 4.18
CA LEU A 125 3.62 8.85 5.25
C LEU A 125 2.99 7.45 5.25
N PRO A 126 2.69 6.86 6.43
CA PRO A 126 1.94 5.61 6.49
C PRO A 126 0.47 5.83 6.07
N ASN A 127 -0.32 4.73 6.03
CA ASN A 127 -1.77 4.86 5.87
C ASN A 127 -2.35 5.51 7.13
N GLY A 128 -3.29 6.42 6.96
CA GLY A 128 -3.86 7.16 8.07
C GLY A 128 -4.62 8.40 7.62
N ASN A 129 -5.22 9.07 8.59
CA ASN A 129 -5.87 10.36 8.41
C ASN A 129 -4.92 11.45 8.90
N TYR A 130 -4.75 12.48 8.09
CA TYR A 130 -3.82 13.58 8.30
C TYR A 130 -4.51 14.92 8.10
N VAL A 131 -4.00 15.92 8.79
CA VAL A 131 -4.33 17.33 8.53
C VAL A 131 -3.06 18.00 8.03
N PHE A 132 -3.11 18.52 6.81
CA PHE A 132 -2.01 19.23 6.16
C PHE A 132 -2.22 20.72 6.34
N HIS A 133 -1.22 21.39 6.91
CA HIS A 133 -1.15 22.85 6.95
C HIS A 133 -0.09 23.31 5.95
N ILE A 134 -0.53 23.97 4.89
CA ILE A 134 0.36 24.49 3.84
C ILE A 134 0.42 26.01 3.94
N ARG A 135 1.64 26.55 4.01
CA ARG A 135 1.87 28.00 4.07
C ARG A 135 3.17 28.40 3.40
N SER A 136 3.22 29.64 2.94
CA SER A 136 4.45 30.33 2.55
C SER A 136 5.16 30.91 3.76
N LEU A 137 6.49 30.87 3.75
CA LEU A 137 7.35 31.52 4.74
C LEU A 137 7.83 32.91 4.28
N ALA A 138 7.26 33.46 3.20
CA ALA A 138 7.47 34.85 2.79
C ALA A 138 7.06 35.82 3.92
N GLN A 139 7.76 36.96 4.06
CA GLN A 139 7.55 37.85 5.21
C GLN A 139 6.13 38.44 5.23
N GLU A 140 5.60 38.71 4.05
CA GLU A 140 4.31 39.29 3.73
C GLU A 140 3.18 38.33 4.13
N LEU A 141 3.45 37.02 4.01
CA LEU A 141 2.52 35.93 4.30
C LEU A 141 2.59 35.39 5.74
N LYS A 142 3.50 35.89 6.59
CA LYS A 142 3.66 35.39 7.98
C LYS A 142 2.39 35.46 8.82
N LYS A 143 1.48 36.40 8.52
CA LYS A 143 0.21 36.59 9.24
C LYS A 143 -0.98 35.92 8.56
N ALA A 144 -0.81 35.40 7.36
CA ALA A 144 -1.86 34.66 6.66
C ALA A 144 -2.08 33.31 7.36
N LYS A 145 -3.35 32.89 7.44
CA LYS A 145 -3.68 31.55 7.96
C LYS A 145 -3.18 30.50 6.97
N PRO A 146 -2.65 29.36 7.43
CA PRO A 146 -2.29 28.27 6.51
C PRO A 146 -3.53 27.75 5.79
N PHE A 147 -3.33 27.24 4.58
CA PHE A 147 -4.31 26.40 3.92
C PHE A 147 -4.38 25.05 4.66
N ILE A 148 -5.59 24.64 5.05
CA ILE A 148 -5.83 23.42 5.82
C ILE A 148 -6.54 22.43 4.92
N LEU A 149 -5.98 21.22 4.81
CA LEU A 149 -6.52 20.13 4.00
C LEU A 149 -6.55 18.84 4.80
N ASN A 150 -7.70 18.17 4.89
CA ASN A 150 -7.79 16.84 5.47
C ASN A 150 -7.43 15.80 4.41
N VAL A 151 -6.46 14.95 4.68
CA VAL A 151 -6.01 13.92 3.74
C VAL A 151 -6.08 12.55 4.38
N SER A 152 -6.75 11.60 3.74
CA SER A 152 -6.72 10.19 4.12
C SER A 152 -5.89 9.40 3.12
N TYR A 153 -4.81 8.76 3.56
CA TYR A 153 -4.15 7.75 2.74
C TYR A 153 -4.59 6.35 3.16
N VAL A 154 -5.17 5.64 2.21
CA VAL A 154 -5.61 4.26 2.38
C VAL A 154 -4.95 3.39 1.32
N SER A 155 -4.67 2.13 1.66
CA SER A 155 -4.07 1.21 0.69
C SER A 155 -4.95 1.09 -0.55
N ILE A 156 -4.42 1.49 -1.71
CA ILE A 156 -5.03 1.27 -3.03
C ILE A 156 -4.88 -0.19 -3.50
N ALA A 157 -4.04 -0.97 -2.81
CA ALA A 157 -3.89 -2.38 -3.11
C ALA A 157 -5.25 -3.06 -3.03
N LYS A 158 -5.56 -3.88 -4.04
CA LYS A 158 -6.79 -4.66 -4.09
C LYS A 158 -6.54 -6.02 -3.48
N TYR A 159 -7.54 -6.59 -2.83
CA TYR A 159 -7.54 -8.00 -2.52
C TYR A 159 -8.37 -8.77 -3.55
N ILE A 160 -7.85 -9.88 -4.10
CA ILE A 160 -8.70 -10.82 -4.84
C ILE A 160 -9.03 -11.99 -3.91
N PRO A 161 -10.33 -12.22 -3.63
CA PRO A 161 -10.78 -13.27 -2.74
C PRO A 161 -10.29 -14.67 -3.12
N ALA A 162 -10.08 -15.50 -2.11
CA ALA A 162 -9.85 -16.91 -2.33
C ALA A 162 -11.08 -17.56 -2.99
N SER A 163 -10.83 -18.60 -3.80
CA SER A 163 -11.86 -19.20 -4.66
C SER A 163 -12.00 -20.70 -4.44
N ASN A 164 -13.16 -21.23 -4.80
CA ASN A 164 -13.42 -22.68 -4.89
C ASN A 164 -13.56 -23.18 -6.32
N SER A 165 -13.52 -22.28 -7.30
CA SER A 165 -13.77 -22.59 -8.70
C SER A 165 -12.62 -22.17 -9.59
N ILE A 166 -12.36 -23.01 -10.59
CA ILE A 166 -11.46 -22.73 -11.71
C ILE A 166 -12.20 -23.03 -13.02
N ALA A 167 -11.71 -22.47 -14.12
CA ALA A 167 -12.30 -22.68 -15.44
C ALA A 167 -12.22 -24.15 -15.89
N GLN A 168 -13.17 -24.59 -16.71
CA GLN A 168 -13.15 -25.94 -17.26
C GLN A 168 -11.89 -26.18 -18.11
N GLY A 169 -11.31 -27.39 -18.02
CA GLY A 169 -10.09 -27.74 -18.77
C GLY A 169 -8.80 -27.19 -18.15
N THR A 170 -8.87 -26.62 -16.96
CA THR A 170 -7.71 -26.11 -16.21
C THR A 170 -7.46 -26.93 -14.94
N MET A 171 -6.30 -26.73 -14.32
CA MET A 171 -5.97 -27.18 -12.97
C MET A 171 -5.35 -26.03 -12.17
N ALA A 172 -5.55 -26.04 -10.86
CA ALA A 172 -4.93 -25.10 -9.93
C ALA A 172 -3.69 -25.73 -9.28
N LEU A 173 -2.60 -24.96 -9.25
CA LEU A 173 -1.35 -25.31 -8.60
C LEU A 173 -1.14 -24.40 -7.40
N HIS A 174 -0.79 -24.97 -6.26
CA HIS A 174 -0.35 -24.21 -5.09
C HIS A 174 1.16 -24.11 -5.13
N LEU A 175 1.68 -22.90 -5.30
CA LEU A 175 3.09 -22.61 -5.49
C LEU A 175 3.58 -21.75 -4.33
N GLY A 176 4.68 -22.13 -3.69
CA GLY A 176 5.33 -21.35 -2.63
C GLY A 176 6.38 -20.41 -3.20
N PHE A 177 6.17 -19.11 -3.03
CA PHE A 177 7.14 -18.06 -3.38
C PHE A 177 7.51 -17.25 -2.14
N THR A 178 8.40 -16.28 -2.26
CA THR A 178 8.83 -15.46 -1.13
C THR A 178 8.70 -13.97 -1.43
N ASP A 179 8.66 -13.13 -0.40
CA ASP A 179 8.71 -11.68 -0.55
C ASP A 179 10.12 -11.21 -0.95
N SER A 180 10.28 -9.90 -1.20
CA SER A 180 11.57 -9.32 -1.58
C SER A 180 12.68 -9.50 -0.52
N ASP A 181 12.30 -9.60 0.75
CA ASP A 181 13.23 -9.68 1.87
C ASP A 181 13.48 -11.14 2.31
N TYR A 182 12.96 -12.11 1.56
CA TYR A 182 13.08 -13.55 1.83
C TYR A 182 12.60 -13.95 3.24
N GLN A 183 11.57 -13.26 3.73
CA GLN A 183 11.12 -13.41 5.11
C GLN A 183 9.99 -14.43 5.26
N TYR A 184 9.10 -14.50 4.28
CA TYR A 184 7.89 -15.30 4.31
C TYR A 184 7.80 -16.22 3.11
N LEU A 185 7.24 -17.41 3.33
CA LEU A 185 6.84 -18.31 2.26
C LEU A 185 5.34 -18.12 1.97
N ILE A 186 5.06 -17.45 0.86
CA ILE A 186 3.75 -16.98 0.45
C ILE A 186 3.14 -17.99 -0.53
N PRO A 187 2.02 -18.65 -0.17
CA PRO A 187 1.33 -19.55 -1.08
C PRO A 187 0.61 -18.72 -2.16
N VAL A 188 0.75 -19.12 -3.41
CA VAL A 188 0.06 -18.53 -4.57
C VAL A 188 -0.67 -19.63 -5.32
N THR A 189 -1.91 -19.37 -5.72
CA THR A 189 -2.64 -20.29 -6.60
C THR A 189 -2.52 -19.86 -8.04
N ARG A 190 -1.82 -20.66 -8.85
CA ARG A 190 -1.72 -20.49 -10.30
C ARG A 190 -2.64 -21.44 -11.02
N VAL A 191 -3.47 -20.92 -11.93
CA VAL A 191 -4.32 -21.75 -12.80
C VAL A 191 -3.61 -21.96 -14.14
N VAL A 192 -3.46 -23.21 -14.55
CA VAL A 192 -2.83 -23.60 -15.83
C VAL A 192 -3.73 -24.56 -16.61
N PRO A 193 -3.52 -24.73 -17.92
CA PRO A 193 -4.17 -25.81 -18.67
C PRO A 193 -3.97 -27.16 -17.99
N TYR A 194 -5.00 -27.99 -17.99
CA TYR A 194 -4.93 -29.30 -17.36
C TYR A 194 -3.79 -30.14 -17.97
N ASP A 195 -2.96 -30.71 -17.10
CA ASP A 195 -1.88 -31.62 -17.47
C ASP A 195 -1.97 -32.90 -16.61
N ARG A 196 -1.75 -34.06 -17.24
CA ARG A 196 -1.71 -35.34 -16.53
C ARG A 196 -0.46 -35.47 -15.67
N ALA A 197 0.62 -34.77 -16.02
CA ALA A 197 1.90 -34.81 -15.31
C ALA A 197 1.97 -33.79 -14.15
N VAL A 198 0.92 -33.69 -13.33
CA VAL A 198 0.72 -32.65 -12.29
C VAL A 198 1.98 -32.30 -11.50
N LEU A 199 2.70 -33.30 -10.97
CA LEU A 199 3.91 -33.07 -10.17
C LEU A 199 5.05 -32.42 -10.97
N ARG A 200 5.22 -32.82 -12.23
CA ARG A 200 6.18 -32.18 -13.13
C ARG A 200 5.75 -30.75 -13.42
N THR A 201 4.46 -30.54 -13.69
CA THR A 201 3.91 -29.20 -13.94
C THR A 201 4.10 -28.27 -12.75
N VAL A 202 3.92 -28.73 -11.51
CA VAL A 202 4.20 -27.93 -10.29
C VAL A 202 5.64 -27.43 -10.28
N ILE A 203 6.61 -28.33 -10.52
CA ILE A 203 8.04 -27.97 -10.52
C ILE A 203 8.35 -27.00 -11.67
N ASP A 204 7.86 -27.26 -12.87
CA ASP A 204 8.11 -26.40 -14.02
C ASP A 204 7.48 -24.99 -13.83
N GLN A 205 6.33 -24.91 -13.17
CA GLN A 205 5.69 -23.63 -12.84
C GLN A 205 6.38 -22.88 -11.69
N LEU A 206 6.90 -23.58 -10.67
CA LEU A 206 7.76 -22.96 -9.66
C LEU A 206 9.01 -22.35 -10.29
N ARG A 207 9.65 -23.08 -11.23
CA ARG A 207 10.83 -22.61 -11.97
C ARG A 207 10.58 -21.37 -12.81
N THR A 208 9.33 -21.17 -13.25
CA THR A 208 8.94 -19.97 -14.01
C THR A 208 8.95 -18.71 -13.12
N GLY A 209 8.88 -18.85 -11.79
CA GLY A 209 8.76 -17.74 -10.86
C GLY A 209 7.32 -17.20 -10.79
N PRO A 210 7.03 -16.29 -9.84
CA PRO A 210 5.70 -15.69 -9.65
C PRO A 210 5.36 -14.67 -10.74
N ASP A 211 4.08 -14.33 -10.89
CA ASP A 211 3.68 -13.17 -11.68
C ASP A 211 4.32 -11.88 -11.10
N PRO A 212 5.06 -11.08 -11.91
CA PRO A 212 5.73 -9.86 -11.43
C PRO A 212 4.80 -8.83 -10.79
N ALA A 213 3.51 -8.83 -11.15
CA ALA A 213 2.51 -7.95 -10.57
C ALA A 213 2.28 -8.22 -9.07
N LEU A 214 2.55 -9.45 -8.61
CA LEU A 214 2.46 -9.81 -7.19
C LEU A 214 3.63 -9.27 -6.35
N GLY A 215 4.69 -8.75 -6.99
CA GLY A 215 5.88 -8.26 -6.27
C GLY A 215 6.58 -9.32 -5.41
N LEU A 216 6.42 -10.59 -5.77
CA LEU A 216 7.08 -11.72 -5.11
C LEU A 216 8.36 -12.10 -5.85
N THR A 217 9.23 -12.80 -5.13
CA THR A 217 10.52 -13.30 -5.62
C THR A 217 10.44 -14.80 -5.89
N GLY A 218 10.97 -15.20 -7.05
CA GLY A 218 11.14 -16.61 -7.40
C GLY A 218 12.26 -17.27 -6.59
N LEU A 219 12.09 -18.56 -6.27
CA LEU A 219 13.09 -19.35 -5.57
C LEU A 219 13.93 -20.17 -6.58
N PRO A 220 15.22 -20.43 -6.29
CA PRO A 220 16.07 -21.24 -7.17
C PRO A 220 15.63 -22.70 -7.16
N VAL A 221 14.81 -23.08 -8.14
CA VAL A 221 14.33 -24.46 -8.30
C VAL A 221 15.11 -25.17 -9.41
N PRO A 222 15.94 -26.19 -9.08
CA PRO A 222 16.73 -26.90 -10.06
C PRO A 222 15.87 -27.83 -10.92
N GLU A 223 16.33 -28.09 -12.14
CA GLU A 223 15.65 -29.02 -13.04
C GLU A 223 15.67 -30.44 -12.48
N VAL A 224 14.49 -31.04 -12.35
CA VAL A 224 14.33 -32.40 -11.83
C VAL A 224 14.63 -33.44 -12.90
N LYS A 225 15.46 -34.42 -12.56
CA LYS A 225 15.80 -35.58 -13.43
C LYS A 225 14.68 -36.61 -13.45
N LYS A 226 14.13 -36.95 -12.28
CA LYS A 226 13.10 -38.00 -12.16
C LYS A 226 12.17 -37.75 -10.97
N LEU A 227 10.89 -38.02 -11.20
CA LEU A 227 9.85 -38.09 -10.18
C LEU A 227 9.30 -39.52 -10.12
N SER A 228 9.03 -40.03 -8.92
CA SER A 228 8.38 -41.33 -8.74
C SER A 228 7.54 -41.32 -7.47
N VAL A 229 6.34 -41.88 -7.54
CA VAL A 229 5.39 -41.94 -6.42
C VAL A 229 5.23 -43.38 -5.99
N THR A 230 5.35 -43.65 -4.69
CA THR A 230 4.99 -44.94 -4.09
C THR A 230 4.05 -44.67 -2.92
N LYS A 231 2.78 -45.07 -3.07
CA LYS A 231 1.70 -44.70 -2.14
C LYS A 231 1.60 -43.17 -2.02
N ASP A 232 1.96 -42.62 -0.86
CA ASP A 232 1.93 -41.20 -0.52
C ASP A 232 3.31 -40.53 -0.51
N LEU A 233 4.37 -41.30 -0.81
CA LEU A 233 5.75 -40.85 -0.85
C LEU A 233 6.15 -40.47 -2.28
N LEU A 234 6.42 -39.20 -2.49
CA LEU A 234 7.07 -38.68 -3.69
C LEU A 234 8.59 -38.73 -3.52
N THR A 235 9.28 -39.42 -4.41
CA THR A 235 10.74 -39.32 -4.54
C THR A 235 11.09 -38.37 -5.67
N VAL A 236 11.84 -37.31 -5.35
CA VAL A 236 12.36 -36.31 -6.29
C VAL A 236 13.86 -36.52 -6.42
N ASN A 237 14.32 -36.77 -7.64
CA ASN A 237 15.73 -37.01 -7.93
C ASN A 237 16.29 -35.92 -8.84
N TRP A 238 17.38 -35.30 -8.43
CA TRP A 238 18.14 -34.31 -9.18
C TRP A 238 19.47 -34.87 -9.70
N THR A 239 20.11 -34.18 -10.64
CA THR A 239 21.54 -34.38 -10.95
C THR A 239 22.40 -33.53 -10.03
N ALA A 240 23.65 -33.96 -9.76
CA ALA A 240 24.60 -33.15 -8.99
C ALA A 240 24.80 -31.74 -9.59
N ASP A 241 24.93 -31.64 -10.92
CA ASP A 241 25.12 -30.36 -11.62
C ASP A 241 23.93 -29.40 -11.44
N ALA A 242 22.69 -29.91 -11.50
CA ALA A 242 21.49 -29.10 -11.31
C ALA A 242 21.44 -28.54 -9.88
N VAL A 243 21.84 -29.33 -8.89
CA VAL A 243 21.90 -28.90 -7.50
C VAL A 243 22.96 -27.83 -7.29
N GLN A 244 24.17 -28.00 -7.83
CA GLN A 244 25.26 -27.01 -7.71
C GLN A 244 24.85 -25.61 -8.18
N ALA A 245 24.08 -25.52 -9.27
CA ALA A 245 23.58 -24.24 -9.79
C ALA A 245 22.58 -23.53 -8.84
N ALA A 246 21.99 -24.25 -7.88
CA ALA A 246 21.03 -23.75 -6.91
C ALA A 246 21.59 -23.68 -5.47
N GLN A 247 22.91 -23.89 -5.28
CA GLN A 247 23.57 -23.89 -3.97
C GLN A 247 24.14 -22.51 -3.58
N GLY A 248 24.42 -22.35 -2.28
CA GLY A 248 25.38 -21.33 -1.80
C GLY A 248 24.80 -20.11 -1.08
N SER A 249 23.48 -19.95 -0.99
CA SER A 249 22.84 -18.85 -0.25
C SER A 249 21.84 -19.37 0.78
N SER A 250 21.57 -18.57 1.82
CA SER A 250 20.48 -18.82 2.78
C SER A 250 19.13 -18.99 2.10
N VAL A 251 18.92 -18.35 0.94
CA VAL A 251 17.75 -18.48 0.07
C VAL A 251 17.52 -19.92 -0.41
N ALA A 252 18.56 -20.74 -0.54
CA ALA A 252 18.41 -22.12 -0.98
C ALA A 252 17.60 -22.96 0.02
N SER A 253 17.69 -22.68 1.32
CA SER A 253 16.85 -23.36 2.33
C SER A 253 15.36 -23.06 2.13
N LEU A 254 15.00 -21.78 1.88
CA LEU A 254 13.65 -21.37 1.52
C LEU A 254 13.17 -22.00 0.22
N ALA A 255 14.07 -22.22 -0.75
CA ALA A 255 13.74 -22.93 -1.99
C ALA A 255 13.27 -24.36 -1.71
N SER A 256 13.92 -25.04 -0.76
CA SER A 256 13.50 -26.38 -0.33
C SER A 256 12.10 -26.36 0.29
N ASP A 257 11.80 -25.38 1.14
CA ASP A 257 10.49 -25.22 1.78
C ASP A 257 9.40 -24.89 0.76
N GLY A 258 9.68 -24.01 -0.20
CA GLY A 258 8.77 -23.70 -1.31
C GLY A 258 8.45 -24.93 -2.17
N ILE A 259 9.45 -25.75 -2.48
CA ILE A 259 9.27 -27.02 -3.19
C ILE A 259 8.42 -27.99 -2.36
N ILE A 260 8.74 -28.18 -1.08
CA ILE A 260 8.01 -29.08 -0.18
C ILE A 260 6.55 -28.63 -0.05
N GLN A 261 6.30 -27.35 0.22
CA GLN A 261 4.96 -26.79 0.34
C GLN A 261 4.14 -27.02 -0.94
N SER A 262 4.73 -26.77 -2.11
CA SER A 262 4.03 -26.89 -3.39
C SER A 262 3.72 -28.34 -3.76
N LEU A 263 4.68 -29.25 -3.55
CA LEU A 263 4.51 -30.66 -3.90
C LEU A 263 3.59 -31.40 -2.92
N THR A 264 3.63 -31.06 -1.63
CA THR A 264 2.71 -31.65 -0.63
C THR A 264 1.30 -31.07 -0.68
N ALA A 265 1.08 -29.98 -1.42
CA ALA A 265 -0.27 -29.49 -1.72
C ALA A 265 -0.97 -30.34 -2.80
N VAL A 266 -0.24 -31.20 -3.53
CA VAL A 266 -0.84 -32.11 -4.51
C VAL A 266 -1.54 -33.27 -3.78
N SER A 267 -2.84 -33.43 -4.05
CA SER A 267 -3.65 -34.47 -3.45
C SER A 267 -3.02 -35.86 -3.58
N GLY A 268 -2.90 -36.56 -2.46
CA GLY A 268 -2.29 -37.89 -2.39
C GLY A 268 -0.80 -37.90 -2.08
N ILE A 269 -0.12 -36.74 -2.07
CA ILE A 269 1.29 -36.63 -1.70
C ILE A 269 1.42 -36.06 -0.29
N ASN A 270 1.84 -36.90 0.66
CA ASN A 270 2.01 -36.48 2.06
C ASN A 270 3.48 -36.43 2.49
N ARG A 271 4.34 -37.17 1.78
CA ARG A 271 5.74 -37.36 2.13
C ARG A 271 6.61 -37.14 0.92
N ILE A 272 7.77 -36.53 1.11
CA ILE A 272 8.74 -36.25 0.06
C ILE A 272 10.11 -36.77 0.48
N LYS A 273 10.77 -37.51 -0.40
CA LYS A 273 12.18 -37.88 -0.28
C LYS A 273 12.96 -37.25 -1.43
N PHE A 274 14.04 -36.58 -1.09
CA PHE A 274 14.98 -36.03 -2.06
C PHE A 274 16.11 -37.03 -2.33
N LEU A 275 16.69 -36.98 -3.53
CA LEU A 275 17.85 -37.75 -3.96
C LEU A 275 18.69 -36.93 -4.95
N VAL A 276 20.01 -37.20 -4.98
CA VAL A 276 20.93 -36.64 -5.97
C VAL A 276 21.63 -37.80 -6.67
N ASP A 277 21.45 -37.88 -7.99
CA ASP A 277 21.88 -39.00 -8.84
C ASP A 277 21.51 -40.38 -8.28
N GLY A 278 20.32 -40.47 -7.68
CA GLY A 278 19.76 -41.67 -7.09
C GLY A 278 20.34 -42.05 -5.73
N LYS A 279 21.18 -41.20 -5.13
CA LYS A 279 21.83 -41.43 -3.83
C LYS A 279 21.45 -40.37 -2.82
N GLU A 280 21.72 -40.68 -1.56
CA GLU A 280 21.61 -39.70 -0.48
C GLU A 280 22.79 -38.71 -0.51
N SER A 281 22.52 -37.48 -0.11
CA SER A 281 23.45 -36.35 -0.06
C SER A 281 23.09 -35.46 1.14
N ASP A 282 24.09 -34.80 1.71
CA ASP A 282 23.90 -33.84 2.81
C ASP A 282 24.09 -32.38 2.34
N GLU A 283 24.19 -32.16 1.02
CA GLU A 283 24.57 -30.86 0.44
C GLU A 283 23.42 -30.15 -0.30
N LEU A 284 22.25 -30.77 -0.40
CA LEU A 284 21.13 -30.19 -1.15
C LEU A 284 20.65 -28.89 -0.49
N PHE A 285 20.30 -27.85 -1.25
CA PHE A 285 19.66 -26.62 -0.74
C PHE A 285 20.31 -25.99 0.52
N HIS A 286 21.64 -25.82 0.54
CA HIS A 286 22.37 -25.27 1.70
C HIS A 286 22.31 -26.19 2.94
N GLY A 287 22.67 -27.46 2.75
CA GLY A 287 22.85 -28.42 3.86
C GLY A 287 21.61 -29.23 4.24
N VAL A 288 20.55 -29.18 3.42
CA VAL A 288 19.36 -30.02 3.58
C VAL A 288 19.72 -31.47 3.27
N GLY A 289 19.79 -32.28 4.33
CA GLY A 289 20.06 -33.71 4.22
C GLY A 289 18.93 -34.47 3.52
N THR A 290 19.26 -35.23 2.48
CA THR A 290 18.28 -36.03 1.73
C THR A 290 17.88 -37.33 2.44
N ARG A 291 18.47 -37.61 3.61
CA ARG A 291 18.07 -38.72 4.50
C ARG A 291 16.71 -38.47 5.13
N THR A 292 16.33 -37.20 5.26
CA THR A 292 15.07 -36.76 5.83
C THR A 292 13.92 -37.07 4.87
N ILE A 293 12.81 -37.57 5.42
CA ILE A 293 11.52 -37.60 4.73
C ILE A 293 10.76 -36.36 5.17
N PHE A 294 10.52 -35.46 4.22
CA PHE A 294 9.80 -34.21 4.45
C PHE A 294 8.29 -34.42 4.37
N THR A 295 7.54 -33.59 5.10
CA THR A 295 6.08 -33.61 5.12
C THR A 295 5.53 -32.20 5.10
N ALA A 296 4.26 -32.04 4.72
CA ALA A 296 3.58 -30.75 4.82
C ALA A 296 3.64 -30.20 6.26
N ASP A 297 3.87 -28.90 6.40
CA ASP A 297 3.81 -28.24 7.70
C ASP A 297 2.35 -28.12 8.16
N LYS A 298 2.00 -28.91 9.17
CA LYS A 298 0.68 -28.95 9.83
C LYS A 298 0.60 -28.09 11.09
N ALA A 299 1.64 -27.32 11.41
CA ALA A 299 1.54 -26.40 12.53
C ALA A 299 0.40 -25.39 12.30
N PRO A 300 -0.27 -24.96 13.37
CA PRO A 300 -1.26 -23.90 13.26
C PRO A 300 -0.62 -22.62 12.71
N LYS A 301 -1.37 -21.88 11.92
CA LYS A 301 -0.94 -20.69 11.20
C LYS A 301 -1.97 -19.58 11.37
N ILE A 302 -1.50 -18.36 11.49
CA ILE A 302 -2.30 -17.15 11.32
C ILE A 302 -2.03 -16.58 9.92
N TYR A 303 -3.05 -16.09 9.23
CA TYR A 303 -2.94 -15.50 7.91
C TYR A 303 -3.12 -13.99 8.01
N LEU A 304 -2.02 -13.25 7.83
CA LEU A 304 -1.99 -11.78 7.93
C LEU A 304 -1.89 -11.15 6.54
N ALA A 305 -2.25 -9.87 6.43
CA ALA A 305 -2.18 -9.16 5.17
C ALA A 305 -0.74 -8.76 4.86
N TYR A 306 -0.25 -9.11 3.68
CA TYR A 306 0.96 -8.56 3.11
C TYR A 306 0.57 -7.51 2.07
N ASP A 307 1.02 -6.28 2.31
CA ASP A 307 0.83 -5.15 1.42
C ASP A 307 2.21 -4.71 0.94
N ASN A 308 2.59 -5.17 -0.25
CA ASN A 308 3.87 -4.84 -0.89
C ASN A 308 3.87 -3.42 -1.48
N GLN A 309 2.88 -2.58 -1.15
CA GLN A 309 2.72 -1.22 -1.63
C GLN A 309 2.60 -1.11 -3.17
N LYS A 310 2.30 -2.23 -3.85
CA LYS A 310 1.84 -2.26 -5.24
C LYS A 310 0.32 -2.38 -5.27
N ASP A 311 -0.22 -2.94 -6.36
CA ASP A 311 -1.66 -3.04 -6.60
C ASP A 311 -2.34 -4.23 -5.90
N ARG A 312 -1.60 -5.09 -5.17
CA ARG A 312 -2.14 -6.37 -4.71
C ARG A 312 -1.77 -6.75 -3.28
N MET A 313 -2.80 -6.93 -2.44
CA MET A 313 -2.69 -7.58 -1.13
C MET A 313 -2.76 -9.11 -1.23
N LEU A 314 -2.00 -9.78 -0.37
CA LEU A 314 -1.94 -11.24 -0.24
C LEU A 314 -2.10 -11.65 1.22
N LEU A 315 -2.63 -12.85 1.46
CA LEU A 315 -2.65 -13.46 2.79
C LEU A 315 -1.43 -14.34 3.00
N VAL A 316 -0.64 -14.04 4.03
CA VAL A 316 0.62 -14.72 4.31
C VAL A 316 0.49 -15.55 5.59
N PRO A 317 0.78 -16.86 5.52
CA PRO A 317 0.79 -17.70 6.70
C PRO A 317 2.00 -17.39 7.59
N TYR A 318 1.74 -17.17 8.87
CA TYR A 318 2.74 -17.09 9.92
C TYR A 318 2.51 -18.23 10.92
N ARG A 319 3.57 -18.95 11.29
CA ARG A 319 3.48 -20.15 12.14
C ARG A 319 3.19 -19.79 13.61
N MET A 320 2.19 -20.42 14.18
CA MET A 320 1.84 -20.32 15.60
C MET A 320 2.56 -21.43 16.40
N GLN A 321 2.91 -21.13 17.66
CA GLN A 321 3.66 -22.05 18.53
C GLN A 321 2.80 -22.69 19.62
N SER A 322 1.70 -22.04 20.02
CA SER A 322 0.82 -22.53 21.08
C SER A 322 0.15 -23.84 20.70
N LYS A 323 0.13 -24.76 21.67
CA LYS A 323 -0.43 -26.12 21.52
C LYS A 323 -1.83 -26.26 22.11
N ASP A 324 -2.15 -25.43 23.10
CA ASP A 324 -3.48 -25.39 23.68
C ASP A 324 -4.44 -24.70 22.71
N ARG A 325 -5.54 -25.36 22.37
CA ARG A 325 -6.46 -24.90 21.32
C ARG A 325 -7.14 -23.59 21.70
N ASP A 326 -7.57 -23.46 22.95
CA ASP A 326 -8.38 -22.33 23.39
C ASP A 326 -7.51 -21.07 23.50
N THR A 327 -6.28 -21.22 24.01
CA THR A 327 -5.22 -20.20 23.95
C THR A 327 -4.90 -19.81 22.50
N LEU A 328 -4.76 -20.80 21.62
CA LEU A 328 -4.44 -20.58 20.22
C LEU A 328 -5.55 -19.80 19.48
N VAL A 329 -6.83 -20.05 19.76
CA VAL A 329 -7.93 -19.26 19.19
C VAL A 329 -7.81 -17.79 19.60
N GLN A 330 -7.54 -17.53 20.89
CA GLN A 330 -7.36 -16.18 21.40
C GLN A 330 -6.15 -15.47 20.80
N GLU A 331 -5.01 -16.16 20.70
CA GLU A 331 -3.79 -15.63 20.09
C GLU A 331 -3.96 -15.35 18.60
N VAL A 332 -4.61 -16.26 17.84
CA VAL A 332 -4.90 -16.05 16.42
C VAL A 332 -5.81 -14.83 16.24
N PHE A 333 -6.87 -14.70 17.04
CA PHE A 333 -7.75 -13.55 16.95
C PHE A 333 -7.03 -12.24 17.28
N THR A 334 -6.22 -12.24 18.34
CA THR A 334 -5.40 -11.08 18.74
C THR A 334 -4.44 -10.69 17.63
N GLY A 335 -3.71 -11.65 17.07
CA GLY A 335 -2.78 -11.40 15.97
C GLY A 335 -3.47 -10.90 14.70
N LEU A 336 -4.71 -11.34 14.41
CA LEU A 336 -5.46 -10.85 13.25
C LEU A 336 -5.82 -9.37 13.41
N LYS A 337 -5.94 -8.89 14.65
CA LYS A 337 -6.27 -7.52 15.04
C LYS A 337 -5.05 -6.61 15.19
N THR A 338 -3.88 -7.16 15.56
CA THR A 338 -2.68 -6.36 15.86
C THR A 338 -1.53 -6.58 14.89
N ALA A 339 -1.54 -7.67 14.11
CA ALA A 339 -0.37 -8.22 13.42
C ALA A 339 0.84 -8.51 14.34
N GLU A 340 0.60 -8.67 15.63
CA GLU A 340 1.59 -9.17 16.58
C GLU A 340 1.40 -10.66 16.80
N VAL A 341 2.49 -11.42 16.66
CA VAL A 341 2.49 -12.87 16.87
C VAL A 341 3.55 -13.20 17.92
N GLN A 342 3.16 -13.90 18.99
CA GLN A 342 4.06 -14.30 20.08
C GLN A 342 4.81 -13.10 20.71
N GLY A 343 4.13 -11.96 20.82
CA GLY A 343 4.68 -10.74 21.43
C GLY A 343 5.66 -9.95 20.54
N THR A 344 5.75 -10.29 19.26
CA THR A 344 6.55 -9.52 18.30
C THR A 344 5.70 -9.11 17.09
N ALA A 345 5.90 -7.88 16.63
CA ALA A 345 5.25 -7.39 15.40
C ALA A 345 5.75 -8.22 14.20
N ALA A 346 4.82 -8.73 13.39
CA ALA A 346 5.16 -9.40 12.16
C ALA A 346 5.63 -8.36 11.13
N ILE A 347 6.93 -8.36 10.86
CA ILE A 347 7.58 -7.42 9.95
C ILE A 347 6.87 -7.43 8.58
N ASN A 348 6.59 -6.26 8.02
CA ASN A 348 5.93 -6.09 6.71
C ASN A 348 4.54 -6.76 6.57
N LEU A 349 3.96 -7.31 7.64
CA LEU A 349 2.58 -7.81 7.67
C LEU A 349 1.69 -6.81 8.41
N LYS A 350 0.43 -6.72 7.99
CA LYS A 350 -0.59 -5.83 8.52
C LYS A 350 -1.72 -6.61 9.15
N ALA A 351 -2.34 -6.00 10.15
CA ALA A 351 -3.56 -6.52 10.76
C ALA A 351 -4.66 -6.60 9.70
N VAL A 352 -5.48 -7.64 9.78
CA VAL A 352 -6.59 -7.86 8.85
C VAL A 352 -7.90 -7.36 9.45
N LEU A 353 -8.06 -7.47 10.77
CA LEU A 353 -9.23 -7.01 11.49
C LEU A 353 -9.05 -5.55 11.94
N PRO A 354 -10.05 -4.67 11.71
CA PRO A 354 -10.13 -3.39 12.40
C PRO A 354 -10.00 -3.54 13.92
N SER A 355 -9.32 -2.57 14.56
CA SER A 355 -9.01 -2.61 15.99
C SER A 355 -10.24 -2.52 16.90
N GLN A 356 -11.40 -2.14 16.37
CA GLN A 356 -12.65 -2.04 17.12
C GLN A 356 -13.37 -3.39 17.23
N ILE A 357 -13.03 -4.38 16.41
CA ILE A 357 -13.69 -5.69 16.46
C ILE A 357 -13.17 -6.47 17.67
N GLU A 358 -14.08 -7.08 18.42
CA GLU A 358 -13.76 -7.92 19.58
C GLU A 358 -14.27 -9.35 19.42
N LEU A 359 -13.54 -10.30 20.00
CA LEU A 359 -14.00 -11.67 20.19
C LEU A 359 -14.67 -11.75 21.56
N LEU A 360 -16.00 -11.82 21.56
CA LEU A 360 -16.81 -11.86 22.77
C LEU A 360 -16.79 -13.25 23.42
N ASP A 361 -16.83 -14.30 22.58
CA ASP A 361 -16.80 -15.69 23.02
C ASP A 361 -16.43 -16.62 21.84
N PHE A 362 -16.02 -17.86 22.14
CA PHE A 362 -15.90 -18.91 21.14
C PHE A 362 -16.21 -20.30 21.71
N ALA A 363 -16.66 -21.19 20.85
CA ALA A 363 -16.90 -22.59 21.21
C ALA A 363 -16.52 -23.54 20.07
N VAL A 364 -15.99 -24.72 20.41
CA VAL A 364 -15.68 -25.76 19.43
C VAL A 364 -16.57 -26.96 19.63
N HIS A 365 -17.34 -27.33 18.61
CA HIS A 365 -18.19 -28.53 18.61
C HIS A 365 -18.15 -29.23 17.25
N ASN A 366 -17.93 -30.55 17.22
CA ASN A 366 -17.89 -31.35 15.99
C ASN A 366 -17.02 -30.75 14.88
N LYS A 367 -15.81 -30.28 15.24
CA LYS A 367 -14.86 -29.62 14.34
C LYS A 367 -15.34 -28.30 13.72
N VAL A 368 -16.38 -27.70 14.29
CA VAL A 368 -16.84 -26.35 13.97
C VAL A 368 -16.40 -25.41 15.09
N LEU A 369 -15.63 -24.38 14.75
CA LEU A 369 -15.35 -23.25 15.64
C LEU A 369 -16.44 -22.20 15.45
N ALA A 370 -17.26 -21.99 16.46
CA ALA A 370 -18.18 -20.85 16.52
C ALA A 370 -17.46 -19.66 17.16
N LEU A 371 -17.36 -18.55 16.42
CA LEU A 371 -16.82 -17.27 16.88
C LEU A 371 -17.99 -16.31 17.12
N ASN A 372 -18.06 -15.71 18.30
CA ASN A 372 -18.99 -14.64 18.62
C ASN A 372 -18.25 -13.31 18.62
N LEU A 373 -18.52 -12.46 17.62
CA LEU A 373 -17.84 -11.19 17.42
C LEU A 373 -18.71 -10.01 17.87
N SER A 374 -18.08 -8.86 18.11
CA SER A 374 -18.78 -7.61 18.36
C SER A 374 -19.46 -7.07 17.10
N LYS A 375 -20.43 -6.15 17.25
CA LYS A 375 -21.23 -5.59 16.15
C LYS A 375 -20.40 -4.84 15.10
N GLU A 376 -19.25 -4.29 15.50
CA GLU A 376 -18.32 -3.57 14.64
C GLU A 376 -17.80 -4.43 13.47
N PHE A 377 -17.89 -5.75 13.57
CA PHE A 377 -17.62 -6.67 12.47
C PHE A 377 -18.49 -6.38 11.23
N LEU A 378 -19.76 -6.02 11.42
CA LEU A 378 -20.69 -5.77 10.32
C LEU A 378 -20.38 -4.46 9.57
N ASP A 379 -19.75 -3.52 10.27
CA ASP A 379 -19.36 -2.21 9.74
C ASP A 379 -17.90 -2.17 9.29
N ALA A 380 -17.21 -3.31 9.26
CA ALA A 380 -15.82 -3.37 8.83
C ALA A 380 -15.69 -3.00 7.35
N HIS A 381 -14.82 -2.04 7.03
CA HIS A 381 -14.47 -1.64 5.66
C HIS A 381 -15.70 -1.43 4.73
N PRO A 382 -16.65 -0.54 5.07
CA PRO A 382 -17.98 -0.49 4.46
C PRO A 382 -17.94 -0.24 2.94
N SER A 383 -16.93 0.47 2.44
CA SER A 383 -16.74 0.79 1.02
C SER A 383 -15.77 -0.15 0.29
N ARG A 384 -15.24 -1.19 0.96
CA ARG A 384 -14.18 -2.06 0.45
C ARG A 384 -14.55 -3.53 0.63
N THR A 385 -15.47 -4.00 -0.22
CA THR A 385 -15.92 -5.41 -0.23
C THR A 385 -14.77 -6.39 -0.40
N ASP A 386 -13.70 -6.01 -1.11
CA ASP A 386 -12.49 -6.82 -1.23
C ASP A 386 -11.78 -7.01 0.12
N LEU A 387 -11.66 -5.97 0.94
CA LEU A 387 -11.11 -6.07 2.30
C LEU A 387 -12.03 -6.85 3.25
N GLN A 388 -13.34 -6.70 3.10
CA GLN A 388 -14.31 -7.50 3.84
C GLN A 388 -14.18 -9.00 3.49
N ARG A 389 -13.94 -9.35 2.22
CA ARG A 389 -13.63 -10.72 1.80
C ARG A 389 -12.30 -11.19 2.38
N MET A 390 -11.28 -10.32 2.44
CA MET A 390 -9.99 -10.63 3.06
C MET A 390 -10.14 -10.99 4.54
N ILE A 391 -11.01 -10.29 5.29
CA ILE A 391 -11.34 -10.63 6.68
C ILE A 391 -11.87 -12.07 6.77
N ILE A 392 -12.86 -12.42 5.94
CA ILE A 392 -13.44 -13.76 5.94
C ILE A 392 -12.38 -14.81 5.59
N ASP A 393 -11.60 -14.59 4.54
CA ASP A 393 -10.57 -15.56 4.13
C ASP A 393 -9.47 -15.71 5.20
N ALA A 394 -9.01 -14.62 5.81
CA ALA A 394 -8.02 -14.67 6.90
C ALA A 394 -8.54 -15.45 8.11
N ILE A 395 -9.78 -15.20 8.54
CA ILE A 395 -10.45 -15.97 9.60
C ILE A 395 -10.49 -17.46 9.22
N LEU A 396 -11.01 -17.78 8.03
CA LEU A 396 -11.19 -19.15 7.59
C LEU A 396 -9.86 -19.90 7.49
N TYR A 397 -8.84 -19.33 6.83
CA TYR A 397 -7.54 -19.97 6.69
C TYR A 397 -6.80 -20.10 8.04
N SER A 398 -6.88 -19.08 8.90
CA SER A 398 -6.21 -19.11 10.21
C SER A 398 -6.81 -20.16 11.12
N PHE A 399 -8.13 -20.13 11.34
CA PHE A 399 -8.75 -21.04 12.30
C PHE A 399 -8.87 -22.49 11.78
N THR A 400 -9.02 -22.71 10.47
CA THR A 400 -8.98 -24.08 9.91
C THR A 400 -7.57 -24.64 9.71
N SER A 401 -6.53 -23.88 10.08
CA SER A 401 -5.17 -24.43 10.22
C SER A 401 -4.98 -25.16 11.56
N ILE A 402 -5.83 -24.89 12.54
CA ILE A 402 -5.79 -25.51 13.86
C ILE A 402 -6.33 -26.94 13.75
N ASP A 403 -5.56 -27.90 14.27
CA ASP A 403 -5.97 -29.30 14.22
C ASP A 403 -7.33 -29.53 14.92
N GLY A 404 -8.18 -30.33 14.28
CA GLY A 404 -9.55 -30.56 14.73
C GLY A 404 -10.56 -29.45 14.41
N ILE A 405 -10.22 -28.42 13.64
CA ILE A 405 -11.15 -27.39 13.15
C ILE A 405 -11.29 -27.46 11.63
N ASP A 406 -12.43 -27.94 11.14
CA ASP A 406 -12.71 -28.09 9.71
C ASP A 406 -13.54 -26.91 9.16
N LYS A 407 -14.30 -26.23 10.02
CA LYS A 407 -15.22 -25.14 9.65
C LYS A 407 -15.27 -24.04 10.71
N VAL A 408 -15.65 -22.84 10.29
CA VAL A 408 -15.90 -21.70 11.18
C VAL A 408 -17.34 -21.22 11.01
N GLN A 409 -18.03 -20.93 12.11
CA GLN A 409 -19.31 -20.23 12.14
C GLN A 409 -19.08 -18.86 12.79
N ILE A 410 -19.56 -17.79 12.16
CA ILE A 410 -19.45 -16.43 12.69
C ILE A 410 -20.83 -15.99 13.18
N LYS A 411 -20.87 -15.47 14.41
CA LYS A 411 -22.02 -14.83 15.04
C LYS A 411 -21.64 -13.42 15.47
N VAL A 412 -22.63 -12.55 15.61
CA VAL A 412 -22.44 -11.18 16.08
C VAL A 412 -23.36 -10.94 17.27
N GLU A 413 -22.77 -10.62 18.43
CA GLU A 413 -23.48 -10.42 19.70
C GLU A 413 -24.47 -11.57 20.01
N GLY A 414 -24.04 -12.81 19.75
CA GLY A 414 -24.82 -14.04 19.94
C GLY A 414 -25.79 -14.38 18.80
N ASN A 415 -26.06 -13.43 17.90
CA ASN A 415 -27.02 -13.59 16.81
C ASN A 415 -26.36 -14.21 15.56
N ALA A 416 -27.16 -14.98 14.80
CA ALA A 416 -26.74 -15.46 13.49
C ALA A 416 -26.65 -14.31 12.49
N VAL A 417 -25.68 -14.38 11.57
CA VAL A 417 -25.50 -13.43 10.49
C VAL A 417 -25.87 -14.12 9.18
N ASP A 418 -26.77 -13.52 8.38
CA ASP A 418 -27.20 -14.14 7.12
C ASP A 418 -26.09 -14.10 6.07
N SER A 419 -25.48 -12.92 5.89
CA SER A 419 -24.40 -12.72 4.95
C SER A 419 -23.49 -11.55 5.32
N PHE A 420 -22.25 -11.60 4.86
CA PHE A 420 -21.27 -10.53 4.96
C PHE A 420 -20.40 -10.53 3.70
N ALA A 421 -20.16 -9.37 3.11
CA ALA A 421 -19.41 -9.22 1.86
C ALA A 421 -19.92 -10.09 0.70
N GLY A 422 -21.20 -10.52 0.72
CA GLY A 422 -21.74 -11.48 -0.25
C GLY A 422 -21.28 -12.94 -0.05
N ILE A 423 -20.78 -13.33 1.12
CA ILE A 423 -20.72 -14.72 1.60
C ILE A 423 -21.94 -14.94 2.51
N SER A 424 -22.65 -16.07 2.37
CA SER A 424 -23.64 -16.45 3.40
C SER A 424 -22.94 -16.95 4.65
N LEU A 425 -23.22 -16.34 5.80
CA LEU A 425 -22.70 -16.71 7.13
C LEU A 425 -23.72 -17.51 7.96
N SER A 426 -24.87 -17.82 7.38
CA SER A 426 -25.97 -18.54 8.05
C SER A 426 -25.57 -19.94 8.56
N GLN A 427 -24.52 -20.52 7.99
CA GLN A 427 -23.98 -21.83 8.36
C GLN A 427 -22.46 -21.79 8.50
N ALA A 428 -21.91 -22.83 9.14
CA ALA A 428 -20.47 -23.00 9.26
C ALA A 428 -19.80 -23.24 7.90
N ILE A 429 -18.73 -22.51 7.62
CA ILE A 429 -18.08 -22.42 6.30
C ILE A 429 -16.68 -23.05 6.38
N LYS A 430 -16.25 -23.69 5.29
CA LYS A 430 -14.88 -24.17 5.11
C LYS A 430 -14.04 -23.06 4.47
N ARG A 431 -12.73 -23.06 4.73
CA ARG A 431 -11.81 -22.25 3.91
C ARG A 431 -11.93 -22.59 2.43
N PRO A 432 -11.80 -21.61 1.52
CA PRO A 432 -11.72 -21.90 0.09
C PRO A 432 -10.51 -22.77 -0.27
N LEU A 433 -10.54 -23.37 -1.46
CA LEU A 433 -9.43 -24.20 -1.94
C LEU A 433 -8.24 -23.34 -2.39
N PHE A 434 -8.50 -22.23 -3.06
CA PHE A 434 -7.50 -21.48 -3.83
C PHE A 434 -7.19 -20.13 -3.17
N ILE A 435 -6.20 -20.11 -2.27
CA ILE A 435 -5.70 -18.88 -1.64
C ILE A 435 -4.83 -18.09 -2.60
N ASN A 436 -4.82 -16.76 -2.48
CA ASN A 436 -3.97 -15.86 -3.25
C ASN A 436 -3.95 -16.22 -4.76
N PRO A 437 -5.11 -16.15 -5.46
CA PRO A 437 -5.13 -16.36 -6.89
C PRO A 437 -4.16 -15.39 -7.58
N GLU A 438 -3.32 -15.92 -8.45
CA GLU A 438 -2.25 -15.15 -9.10
C GLU A 438 -2.80 -14.07 -10.04
N ARG A 439 -3.96 -14.32 -10.66
CA ARG A 439 -4.63 -13.42 -11.60
C ARG A 439 -6.12 -13.36 -11.34
#